data_AF-A0A851ZG24-F1
#
_entry.id   AF-A0A851ZG24-F1
#
_cell.length_a   1.000
_cell.length_b   1.000
_cell.length_c   1.000
_cell.angle_alpha   90.00
_cell.angle_beta   90.00
_cell.angle_gamma   90.00
#
_symmetry.space_group_name_H-M   'P 1'
#
loop_
_entity.id
_entity.type
_entity.pdbx_description
1 polymer ?
#
loop_
_entity_poly.entity_id
_entity_poly.type
_entity_poly.pdbx_seq_one_letter_code
_entity_poly.pdbx_strand_id
1 'polypeptide(L)'
;LLLQIKTQRKYVWGKRESTEEGRPLGEVVEQGLARVRNASDAVGVVLKEVKQQCHLGSFRLLVAVDGVNALWGRTTLKKEDKSPVSPEELTLVYNLRKMMMNNWNGGAVVTTLSQTGSLFKPSSAYLPQELLGKEGFDALDPFVPILVSNYSPREFESCYRYYLDRKWLQHEKARTEDGQEELRFLSGSNPRQLDRLAGPL
;
A
#
# COMPACT_ATOMS: atom_id res chain seq x y z
N LEU A 1 15.14 16.15 -3.09
CA LEU A 1 14.79 14.89 -3.79
C LEU A 1 14.23 15.12 -5.19
N LEU A 2 13.00 15.63 -5.38
CA LEU A 2 12.41 15.79 -6.74
C LEU A 2 13.21 16.72 -7.69
N LEU A 3 13.92 17.70 -7.15
CA LEU A 3 14.82 18.58 -7.92
C LEU A 3 16.22 17.99 -8.14
N GLN A 4 16.59 16.95 -7.38
CA GLN A 4 17.93 16.33 -7.44
C GLN A 4 17.96 15.14 -8.40
N ILE A 5 16.85 14.40 -8.49
CA ILE A 5 16.69 13.30 -9.45
C ILE A 5 16.44 13.92 -10.82
N LYS A 6 17.25 13.54 -11.81
CA LYS A 6 17.18 14.07 -13.17
C LYS A 6 16.76 12.98 -14.13
N THR A 7 15.90 13.27 -15.10
CA THR A 7 15.53 12.31 -16.16
C THR A 7 16.78 11.81 -16.89
N GLN A 8 16.89 10.50 -17.08
CA GLN A 8 18.00 9.91 -17.85
C GLN A 8 17.67 9.75 -19.34
N ARG A 9 16.44 10.08 -19.73
CA ARG A 9 15.95 9.97 -21.11
C ARG A 9 14.97 11.08 -21.42
N LYS A 10 14.77 11.32 -22.71
CA LYS A 10 13.67 12.14 -23.22
C LYS A 10 12.34 11.38 -23.11
N TYR A 11 11.32 12.04 -22.58
CA TYR A 11 9.95 11.54 -22.48
C TYR A 11 9.03 12.41 -23.34
N VAL A 12 8.29 11.79 -24.27
CA VAL A 12 7.38 12.48 -25.19
C VAL A 12 5.94 12.28 -24.71
N TRP A 13 5.26 13.37 -24.39
CA TRP A 13 3.89 13.38 -23.84
C TRP A 13 2.82 13.58 -24.91
N GLY A 14 3.22 14.09 -26.08
CA GLY A 14 2.34 14.36 -27.21
C GLY A 14 3.13 14.93 -28.38
N LYS A 15 2.43 15.38 -29.43
CA LYS A 15 3.08 15.88 -30.66
C LYS A 15 3.98 17.11 -30.47
N ARG A 16 3.71 17.92 -29.44
CA ARG A 16 4.39 19.21 -29.19
C ARG A 16 5.10 19.29 -27.84
N GLU A 17 4.93 18.28 -26.98
CA GLU A 17 5.39 18.33 -25.60
C GLU A 17 6.29 17.14 -25.29
N SER A 18 7.49 17.46 -24.80
CA SER A 18 8.45 16.51 -24.30
C SER A 18 9.17 17.07 -23.08
N THR A 19 9.57 16.19 -22.18
CA THR A 19 10.56 16.49 -21.15
C THR A 19 11.89 15.92 -21.64
N GLU A 20 12.88 16.79 -21.85
CA GLU A 20 14.20 16.36 -22.30
C GLU A 20 14.98 15.62 -21.20
N GLU A 21 16.08 14.98 -21.59
CA GLU A 21 17.02 14.38 -20.66
C GLU A 21 17.69 15.45 -19.77
N GLY A 22 18.00 15.09 -18.53
CA GLY A 22 18.68 15.95 -17.56
C GLY A 22 17.76 16.92 -16.80
N ARG A 23 16.45 16.92 -17.09
CA ARG A 23 15.45 17.75 -16.41
C ARG A 23 15.11 17.17 -15.04
N PRO A 24 14.79 18.00 -14.04
CA PRO A 24 14.39 17.51 -12.72
C PRO A 24 13.11 16.67 -12.80
N LEU A 25 13.02 15.61 -12.00
CA LEU A 25 11.85 14.72 -11.96
C LEU A 25 10.57 15.47 -11.55
N GLY A 26 10.70 16.59 -10.83
CA GLY A 26 9.58 17.49 -10.53
C GLY A 26 8.81 17.95 -11.77
N GLU A 27 9.49 18.20 -12.90
CA GLU A 27 8.81 18.61 -14.14
C GLU A 27 7.93 17.51 -14.73
N VAL A 28 8.31 16.25 -14.56
CA VAL A 28 7.48 15.09 -14.96
C VAL A 28 6.23 15.03 -14.09
N VAL A 29 6.37 15.28 -12.79
CA VAL A 29 5.24 15.31 -11.84
C VAL A 29 4.28 16.45 -12.17
N GLU A 30 4.82 17.66 -12.38
CA GLU A 30 4.03 18.83 -12.77
C GLU A 30 3.30 18.61 -14.09
N GLN A 31 3.94 17.99 -15.09
CA GLN A 31 3.30 17.64 -16.36
C GLN A 31 2.12 16.67 -16.16
N GLY A 32 2.27 15.66 -15.29
CA GLY A 32 1.19 14.74 -14.94
C GLY A 32 0.04 15.40 -14.20
N LEU A 33 0.34 16.36 -13.31
CA LEU A 33 -0.67 17.14 -12.58
C LEU A 33 -1.42 18.12 -13.50
N ALA A 34 -0.69 18.80 -14.39
CA ALA A 34 -1.26 19.74 -15.35
C ALA A 34 -2.13 19.04 -16.41
N ARG A 35 -1.79 17.80 -16.77
CA ARG A 35 -2.49 17.02 -17.81
C ARG A 35 -2.84 15.63 -17.34
N VAL A 36 -4.02 15.51 -16.73
CA VAL A 36 -4.57 14.26 -16.18
C VAL A 36 -4.55 13.09 -17.17
N ARG A 37 -4.74 13.35 -18.48
CA ARG A 37 -4.66 12.32 -19.52
C ARG A 37 -3.34 11.55 -19.53
N ASN A 38 -2.24 12.23 -19.19
CA ASN A 38 -0.89 11.67 -19.21
C ASN A 38 -0.42 11.29 -17.80
N ALA A 39 -1.26 11.43 -16.77
CA ALA A 39 -0.89 11.21 -15.38
C ALA A 39 -0.43 9.76 -15.13
N SER A 40 -1.09 8.77 -15.73
CA SER A 40 -0.70 7.36 -15.61
C SER A 40 0.70 7.09 -16.16
N ASP A 41 1.06 7.76 -17.26
CA ASP A 41 2.36 7.63 -17.89
C ASP A 41 3.42 8.38 -17.08
N ALA A 42 3.09 9.55 -16.56
CA ALA A 42 3.95 10.32 -15.66
C ALA A 42 4.31 9.50 -14.40
N VAL A 43 3.33 8.82 -13.79
CA VAL A 43 3.59 7.87 -12.69
C VAL A 43 4.55 6.77 -13.12
N GLY A 44 4.34 6.18 -14.30
CA GLY A 44 5.24 5.16 -14.84
C GLY A 44 6.68 5.65 -15.00
N VAL A 45 6.87 6.86 -15.52
CA VAL A 45 8.19 7.50 -15.66
C VAL A 45 8.82 7.74 -14.30
N VAL A 46 8.07 8.28 -13.33
CA VAL A 46 8.56 8.53 -11.97
C VAL A 46 9.04 7.24 -11.32
N LEU A 47 8.23 6.18 -11.35
CA LEU A 47 8.61 4.88 -10.79
C LEU A 47 9.86 4.32 -11.46
N LYS A 48 9.94 4.42 -12.79
CA LYS A 48 11.10 3.96 -13.56
C LYS A 48 12.38 4.71 -13.21
N GLU A 49 12.36 6.05 -13.20
CA GLU A 49 13.54 6.87 -12.91
C GLU A 49 14.03 6.69 -11.48
N VAL A 50 13.11 6.66 -10.51
CA VAL A 50 13.45 6.45 -9.10
C VAL A 50 14.09 5.06 -8.90
N LYS A 51 13.54 4.02 -9.53
CA LYS A 51 14.11 2.67 -9.50
C LYS A 51 15.46 2.56 -10.21
N GLN A 52 15.66 3.30 -11.29
CA GLN A 52 16.92 3.29 -12.03
C GLN A 52 18.01 4.07 -11.30
N GLN A 53 17.68 5.11 -10.54
CA GLN A 53 18.69 5.97 -9.92
C GLN A 53 19.02 5.60 -8.47
N CYS A 54 18.21 4.77 -7.81
CA CYS A 54 18.47 4.36 -6.42
C CYS A 54 19.79 3.59 -6.25
N HIS A 55 20.28 2.90 -7.29
CA HIS A 55 21.55 2.17 -7.23
C HIS A 55 22.78 3.10 -7.20
N LEU A 56 22.63 4.38 -7.59
CA LEU A 56 23.74 5.34 -7.65
C LEU A 56 24.14 5.85 -6.26
N GLY A 57 23.37 5.51 -5.22
CA GLY A 57 23.66 5.91 -3.83
C GLY A 57 23.27 7.35 -3.48
N SER A 58 22.79 8.13 -4.45
CA SER A 58 22.32 9.51 -4.25
C SER A 58 21.12 9.62 -3.29
N PHE A 59 20.33 8.56 -3.18
CA PHE A 59 19.22 8.46 -2.23
C PHE A 59 18.93 6.99 -1.89
N ARG A 60 18.20 6.77 -0.78
CA ARG A 60 17.65 5.46 -0.41
C ARG A 60 16.18 5.40 -0.77
N LEU A 61 15.73 4.28 -1.34
CA LEU A 61 14.34 4.09 -1.75
C LEU A 61 13.59 3.18 -0.77
N LEU A 62 12.40 3.60 -0.35
CA LEU A 62 11.45 2.75 0.36
C LEU A 62 10.18 2.65 -0.47
N VAL A 63 9.80 1.44 -0.87
CA VAL A 63 8.55 1.16 -1.56
C VAL A 63 7.57 0.57 -0.54
N ALA A 64 6.60 1.37 -0.11
CA ALA A 64 5.54 0.95 0.80
C ALA A 64 4.23 0.75 0.03
N VAL A 65 3.71 -0.48 -0.02
CA VAL A 65 2.46 -0.80 -0.73
C VAL A 65 1.50 -1.53 0.19
N ASP A 66 0.33 -0.93 0.40
CA ASP A 66 -0.77 -1.59 1.11
C ASP A 66 -1.68 -2.37 0.14
N GLY A 67 -2.21 -3.50 0.61
CA GLY A 67 -3.09 -4.36 -0.17
C GLY A 67 -2.42 -4.94 -1.43
N VAL A 68 -1.18 -5.39 -1.32
CA VAL A 68 -0.38 -5.83 -2.49
C VAL A 68 -1.01 -7.01 -3.24
N ASN A 69 -1.87 -7.78 -2.57
CA ASN A 69 -2.68 -8.86 -3.17
C ASN A 69 -3.62 -8.39 -4.29
N ALA A 70 -3.94 -7.10 -4.39
CA ALA A 70 -4.69 -6.56 -5.51
C ALA A 70 -3.90 -6.59 -6.84
N LEU A 71 -2.57 -6.56 -6.80
CA LEU A 71 -1.74 -6.51 -8.01
C LEU A 71 -1.80 -7.79 -8.82
N TRP A 72 -1.93 -8.94 -8.17
CA TRP A 72 -2.06 -10.29 -8.78
C TRP A 72 -3.44 -10.91 -8.61
N GLY A 73 -4.41 -10.12 -8.15
CA GLY A 73 -5.80 -10.54 -8.00
C GLY A 73 -6.60 -10.46 -9.29
N ARG A 74 -7.92 -10.37 -9.17
CA ARG A 74 -8.84 -10.11 -10.29
C ARG A 74 -9.39 -8.70 -10.17
N THR A 75 -9.68 -8.06 -11.31
CA THR A 75 -10.35 -6.76 -11.33
C THR A 75 -11.86 -6.92 -11.48
N THR A 76 -12.62 -5.90 -11.09
CA THR A 76 -14.05 -5.77 -11.38
C THR A 76 -14.32 -4.99 -12.66
N LEU A 77 -13.27 -4.49 -13.32
CA LEU A 77 -13.37 -3.66 -14.52
C LEU A 77 -13.72 -4.52 -15.74
N LYS A 78 -14.48 -3.93 -16.65
CA LYS A 78 -14.92 -4.56 -17.90
C LYS A 78 -14.62 -3.64 -19.09
N LYS A 79 -14.29 -4.24 -20.22
CA LYS A 79 -14.16 -3.54 -21.51
C LYS A 79 -15.56 -3.22 -22.05
N GLU A 80 -15.62 -2.46 -23.15
CA GLU A 80 -16.88 -2.08 -23.80
C GLU A 80 -17.70 -3.30 -24.26
N ASP A 81 -17.03 -4.38 -24.65
CA ASP A 81 -17.63 -5.68 -25.01
C ASP A 81 -18.09 -6.51 -23.79
N LYS A 82 -17.98 -5.95 -22.58
CA LYS A 82 -18.28 -6.59 -21.28
C LYS A 82 -17.32 -7.71 -20.87
N SER A 83 -16.24 -7.95 -21.62
CA SER A 83 -15.19 -8.87 -21.20
C SER A 83 -14.41 -8.32 -19.99
N PRO A 84 -13.91 -9.18 -19.08
CA PRO A 84 -13.14 -8.73 -17.92
C PRO A 84 -11.78 -8.17 -18.32
N VAL A 85 -11.28 -7.20 -17.55
CA VAL A 85 -9.95 -6.61 -17.74
C VAL A 85 -8.93 -7.30 -16.84
N SER A 86 -7.81 -7.78 -17.38
CA SER A 86 -6.71 -8.32 -16.57
C SER A 86 -6.01 -7.21 -15.78
N PRO A 87 -5.54 -7.43 -14.53
CA PRO A 87 -4.72 -6.45 -13.81
C PRO A 87 -3.49 -6.00 -14.61
N GLU A 88 -2.93 -6.86 -15.46
CA GLU A 88 -1.77 -6.53 -16.28
C GLU A 88 -2.05 -5.51 -17.38
N GLU A 89 -3.32 -5.38 -17.80
CA GLU A 89 -3.74 -4.39 -18.79
C GLU A 89 -3.85 -2.98 -18.19
N LEU A 90 -3.83 -2.86 -16.86
CA LEU A 90 -3.90 -1.58 -16.16
C LEU A 90 -2.50 -1.00 -16.01
N THR A 91 -2.22 0.11 -16.71
CA THR A 91 -0.91 0.79 -16.71
C THR A 91 -0.31 1.00 -15.33
N LEU A 92 -1.12 1.42 -14.35
CA LEU A 92 -0.66 1.66 -12.97
C LEU A 92 -0.25 0.36 -12.27
N VAL A 93 -1.05 -0.70 -12.40
CA VAL A 93 -0.75 -2.01 -11.80
C VAL A 93 0.49 -2.61 -12.45
N TYR A 94 0.58 -2.55 -13.78
CA TYR A 94 1.71 -3.04 -14.54
C TYR A 94 3.02 -2.34 -14.12
N ASN A 95 3.02 -1.01 -13.97
CA ASN A 95 4.19 -0.27 -13.51
C ASN A 95 4.53 -0.55 -12.05
N LEU A 96 3.53 -0.73 -11.18
CA LEU A 96 3.78 -1.06 -9.78
C LEU A 96 4.32 -2.50 -9.60
N ARG A 97 3.83 -3.48 -10.36
CA ARG A 97 4.40 -4.84 -10.42
C ARG A 97 5.90 -4.80 -10.75
N LYS A 98 6.33 -3.91 -11.66
CA LYS A 98 7.77 -3.74 -11.94
C LYS A 98 8.53 -3.25 -10.72
N MET A 99 7.97 -2.37 -9.89
CA MET A 99 8.64 -1.90 -8.67
C MET A 99 8.82 -3.00 -7.64
N MET A 100 7.89 -3.97 -7.60
CA MET A 100 7.92 -5.10 -6.68
C MET A 100 9.03 -6.12 -6.98
N MET A 101 9.54 -6.15 -8.22
CA MET A 101 10.63 -7.06 -8.61
C MET A 101 11.94 -6.70 -7.92
N ASN A 102 12.68 -7.71 -7.45
CA ASN A 102 13.96 -7.59 -6.74
C ASN A 102 15.18 -7.30 -7.64
N ASN A 103 14.97 -6.80 -8.87
CA ASN A 103 16.04 -6.53 -9.84
C ASN A 103 16.69 -5.15 -9.69
N TRP A 104 16.65 -4.56 -8.49
CA TRP A 104 17.24 -3.28 -8.16
C TRP A 104 17.74 -3.28 -6.71
N ASN A 105 18.70 -2.40 -6.40
CA ASN A 105 19.32 -2.29 -5.08
C ASN A 105 19.34 -0.81 -4.61
N GLY A 106 19.73 -0.57 -3.37
CA GLY A 106 19.74 0.78 -2.79
C GLY A 106 18.45 1.17 -2.06
N GLY A 107 17.58 0.21 -1.80
CA GLY A 107 16.35 0.42 -1.03
C GLY A 107 15.72 -0.86 -0.50
N ALA A 108 14.51 -0.72 0.03
CA ALA A 108 13.72 -1.82 0.58
C ALA A 108 12.26 -1.72 0.09
N VAL A 109 11.62 -2.89 -0.01
CA VAL A 109 10.20 -3.01 -0.33
C VAL A 109 9.50 -3.56 0.91
N VAL A 110 8.50 -2.84 1.40
CA VAL A 110 7.66 -3.24 2.54
C VAL A 110 6.23 -3.24 2.07
N THR A 111 5.56 -4.38 2.17
CA THR A 111 4.17 -4.50 1.74
C THR A 111 3.31 -5.15 2.79
N THR A 112 2.02 -4.85 2.71
CA THR A 112 1.00 -5.45 3.55
C THR A 112 -0.02 -6.18 2.69
N LEU A 113 -0.52 -7.27 3.24
CA LEU A 113 -1.68 -7.97 2.71
C LEU A 113 -2.92 -7.35 3.31
N SER A 114 -3.96 -7.17 2.49
CA SER A 114 -5.26 -6.72 2.99
C SER A 114 -6.36 -7.65 2.51
N GLN A 115 -7.05 -8.24 3.48
CA GLN A 115 -8.32 -8.92 3.25
C GLN A 115 -9.44 -7.88 3.04
N THR A 116 -9.42 -6.76 3.76
CA THR A 116 -10.45 -5.72 3.63
C THR A 116 -10.34 -5.06 2.26
N GLY A 117 -11.40 -5.14 1.46
CA GLY A 117 -11.39 -4.66 0.07
C GLY A 117 -10.77 -5.64 -0.93
N SER A 118 -10.37 -6.84 -0.49
CA SER A 118 -9.95 -7.90 -1.41
C SER A 118 -11.12 -8.35 -2.29
N LEU A 119 -10.84 -8.53 -3.57
CA LEU A 119 -11.82 -8.96 -4.55
C LEU A 119 -11.74 -10.47 -4.74
N PHE A 120 -12.90 -11.15 -4.72
CA PHE A 120 -13.01 -12.58 -4.98
C PHE A 120 -12.18 -13.48 -4.04
N LYS A 121 -12.02 -13.06 -2.78
CA LYS A 121 -11.37 -13.84 -1.71
C LYS A 121 -12.34 -14.05 -0.54
N PRO A 122 -12.29 -15.19 0.17
CA PRO A 122 -13.14 -15.42 1.33
C PRO A 122 -12.77 -14.46 2.46
N SER A 123 -13.75 -14.10 3.29
CA SER A 123 -13.56 -13.14 4.39
C SER A 123 -12.61 -13.64 5.48
N SER A 124 -12.45 -14.95 5.61
CA SER A 124 -11.57 -15.60 6.58
C SER A 124 -10.12 -15.79 6.09
N ALA A 125 -9.81 -15.51 4.82
CA ALA A 125 -8.45 -15.68 4.31
C ALA A 125 -7.55 -14.54 4.79
N TYR A 126 -6.42 -14.91 5.40
CA TYR A 126 -5.39 -13.97 5.86
C TYR A 126 -3.97 -14.44 5.52
N LEU A 127 -3.80 -15.68 5.06
CA LEU A 127 -2.48 -16.22 4.76
C LEU A 127 -1.93 -15.63 3.44
N PRO A 128 -0.61 -15.39 3.34
CA PRO A 128 0.01 -14.86 2.13
C PRO A 128 -0.31 -15.65 0.88
N GLN A 129 -0.19 -16.98 0.92
CA GLN A 129 -0.44 -17.84 -0.23
C GLN A 129 -1.91 -17.82 -0.67
N GLU A 130 -2.85 -17.72 0.26
CA GLU A 130 -4.28 -17.64 -0.04
C GLU A 130 -4.66 -16.32 -0.71
N LEU A 131 -4.11 -15.20 -0.20
CA LEU A 131 -4.44 -13.86 -0.70
C LEU A 131 -3.71 -13.53 -2.00
N LEU A 132 -2.42 -13.82 -2.10
CA LEU A 132 -1.60 -13.56 -3.30
C LEU A 132 -1.92 -14.55 -4.43
N GLY A 133 -2.33 -15.77 -4.10
CA GLY A 133 -2.40 -16.86 -5.07
C GLY A 133 -1.00 -17.28 -5.55
N LYS A 134 -0.95 -18.20 -6.52
CA LYS A 134 0.31 -18.74 -7.05
C LYS A 134 1.16 -17.64 -7.70
N GLU A 135 0.56 -16.89 -8.64
CA GLU A 135 1.26 -15.85 -9.41
C GLU A 135 1.90 -14.78 -8.52
N GLY A 136 1.17 -14.26 -7.53
CA GLY A 136 1.69 -13.24 -6.63
C GLY A 136 2.71 -13.78 -5.63
N PHE A 137 2.57 -15.04 -5.20
CA PHE A 137 3.53 -15.67 -4.31
C PHE A 137 4.86 -15.93 -5.05
N ASP A 138 4.79 -16.49 -6.26
CA ASP A 138 5.96 -16.77 -7.09
C ASP A 138 6.69 -15.48 -7.51
N ALA A 139 5.94 -14.39 -7.76
CA ALA A 139 6.53 -13.10 -8.12
C ALA A 139 7.27 -12.40 -6.97
N LEU A 140 6.91 -12.70 -5.72
CA LEU A 140 7.51 -12.10 -4.52
C LEU A 140 8.58 -13.01 -3.88
N ASP A 141 8.67 -14.26 -4.29
CA ASP A 141 9.64 -15.21 -3.75
C ASP A 141 11.08 -14.84 -4.17
N PRO A 142 12.06 -14.77 -3.24
CA PRO A 142 11.97 -14.91 -1.79
C PRO A 142 11.60 -13.61 -1.06
N PHE A 143 10.73 -13.72 -0.04
CA PHE A 143 10.36 -12.61 0.85
C PHE A 143 10.38 -13.02 2.34
N VAL A 144 10.40 -12.02 3.23
CA VAL A 144 10.34 -12.23 4.69
C VAL A 144 8.89 -12.00 5.17
N PRO A 145 8.12 -13.05 5.50
CA PRO A 145 6.78 -12.88 6.05
C PRO A 145 6.85 -12.38 7.51
N ILE A 146 6.09 -11.33 7.81
CA ILE A 146 5.96 -10.79 9.18
C ILE A 146 4.50 -10.95 9.61
N LEU A 147 4.28 -11.75 10.65
CA LEU A 147 2.96 -11.93 11.25
C LEU A 147 2.64 -10.77 12.17
N VAL A 148 1.50 -10.11 11.95
CA VAL A 148 0.93 -9.11 12.86
C VAL A 148 -0.22 -9.78 13.63
N SER A 149 -0.02 -9.99 14.92
CA SER A 149 -1.01 -10.60 15.81
C SER A 149 -1.94 -9.56 16.44
N ASN A 150 -2.99 -10.04 17.12
CA ASN A 150 -3.80 -9.23 18.03
C ASN A 150 -2.95 -8.71 19.20
N TYR A 151 -3.49 -7.75 19.95
CA TYR A 151 -2.78 -7.16 21.08
C TYR A 151 -2.38 -8.20 22.12
N SER A 152 -1.15 -8.09 22.58
CA SER A 152 -0.72 -8.69 23.83
C SER A 152 -1.44 -8.04 25.03
N PRO A 153 -1.47 -8.68 26.21
CA PRO A 153 -2.08 -8.11 27.40
C PRO A 153 -1.57 -6.70 27.73
N ARG A 154 -0.26 -6.47 27.55
CA ARG A 154 0.39 -5.19 27.82
C ARG A 154 0.02 -4.11 26.80
N GLU A 155 -0.06 -4.47 25.52
CA GLU A 155 -0.47 -3.53 24.46
C GLU A 155 -1.93 -3.13 24.61
N PHE A 156 -2.81 -4.10 24.93
CA PHE A 156 -4.22 -3.83 25.21
C PHE A 156 -4.36 -2.84 26.38
N GLU A 157 -3.69 -3.11 27.50
CA GLU A 157 -3.74 -2.25 28.68
C GLU A 157 -3.19 -0.85 28.37
N SER A 158 -2.10 -0.77 27.61
CA SER A 158 -1.52 0.51 27.19
C SER A 158 -2.47 1.30 26.30
N CYS A 159 -3.16 0.64 25.36
CA CYS A 159 -4.14 1.25 24.47
C CYS A 159 -5.39 1.71 25.23
N TYR A 160 -5.89 0.89 26.16
CA TYR A 160 -7.02 1.23 27.03
C TYR A 160 -6.71 2.45 27.89
N ARG A 161 -5.53 2.49 28.55
CA ARG A 161 -5.08 3.65 29.32
C ARG A 161 -4.98 4.90 28.46
N TYR A 162 -4.48 4.78 27.23
CA TYR A 162 -4.45 5.90 26.29
C TYR A 162 -5.84 6.45 25.99
N TYR A 163 -6.86 5.60 25.81
CA TYR A 163 -8.25 6.05 25.62
C TYR A 163 -8.81 6.75 26.87
N LEU A 164 -8.48 6.28 28.07
CA LEU A 164 -8.86 6.95 29.32
C LEU A 164 -8.22 8.34 29.45
N ASP A 165 -6.91 8.44 29.20
CA ASP A 165 -6.15 9.69 29.30
C ASP A 165 -6.67 10.75 28.31
N ARG A 166 -7.07 10.31 27.11
CA ARG A 166 -7.70 11.17 26.10
C ARG A 166 -9.15 11.52 26.40
N LYS A 167 -9.72 10.99 27.49
CA LYS A 167 -11.16 11.05 27.78
C LYS A 167 -11.97 10.58 26.57
N TRP A 168 -11.50 9.55 25.88
CA TRP A 168 -12.22 8.95 24.77
C TRP A 168 -13.43 8.17 25.28
N LEU A 169 -13.23 7.38 26.32
CA LEU A 169 -14.28 6.62 27.00
C LEU A 169 -15.07 7.53 27.96
N GLN A 170 -16.31 7.86 27.60
CA GLN A 170 -17.16 8.76 28.40
C GLN A 170 -18.02 8.01 29.42
N HIS A 171 -18.43 6.80 29.09
CA HIS A 171 -19.29 5.97 29.92
C HIS A 171 -18.62 5.56 31.23
N GLU A 172 -19.28 5.81 32.35
CA GLU A 172 -18.70 5.61 33.69
C GLU A 172 -18.25 4.17 33.94
N LYS A 173 -19.05 3.18 33.50
CA LYS A 173 -18.69 1.76 33.65
C LYS A 173 -17.50 1.34 32.79
N ALA A 174 -17.24 2.03 31.68
CA ALA A 174 -16.10 1.71 30.82
C ALA A 174 -14.75 2.07 31.46
N ARG A 175 -14.77 2.88 32.55
CA ARG A 175 -13.58 3.29 33.32
C ARG A 175 -13.28 2.38 34.52
N THR A 176 -14.09 1.34 34.72
CA THR A 176 -13.92 0.36 35.81
C THR A 176 -13.11 -0.84 35.34
N GLU A 177 -12.55 -1.60 36.28
CA GLU A 177 -11.83 -2.86 35.99
C GLU A 177 -12.73 -3.86 35.25
N ASP A 178 -13.98 -4.00 35.70
CA ASP A 178 -15.00 -4.84 35.04
C ASP A 178 -15.21 -4.41 33.58
N GLY A 179 -15.33 -3.10 33.34
CA GLY A 179 -15.47 -2.56 31.99
C GLY A 179 -14.26 -2.81 31.09
N GLN A 180 -13.05 -2.78 31.66
CA GLN A 180 -11.83 -3.13 30.95
C GLN A 180 -11.80 -4.61 30.55
N GLU A 181 -12.20 -5.51 31.46
CA GLU A 181 -12.28 -6.94 31.19
C GLU A 181 -13.36 -7.27 30.15
N GLU A 182 -14.53 -6.65 30.24
CA GLU A 182 -15.59 -6.78 29.24
C GLU A 182 -15.11 -6.34 27.86
N LEU A 183 -14.47 -5.17 27.75
CA LEU A 183 -13.92 -4.67 26.49
C LEU A 183 -12.85 -5.61 25.92
N ARG A 184 -12.01 -6.18 26.78
CA ARG A 184 -10.98 -7.13 26.37
C ARG A 184 -11.59 -8.43 25.84
N PHE A 185 -12.62 -8.93 26.51
CA PHE A 185 -13.34 -10.14 26.11
C PHE A 185 -14.09 -9.95 24.79
N LEU A 186 -14.90 -8.89 24.68
CA LEU A 186 -15.72 -8.61 23.49
C LEU A 186 -14.87 -8.28 22.26
N SER A 187 -13.76 -7.56 22.43
CA SER A 187 -12.85 -7.26 21.32
C SER A 187 -12.01 -8.46 20.89
N GLY A 188 -11.86 -9.48 21.74
CA GLY A 188 -10.91 -10.57 21.52
C GLY A 188 -9.46 -10.08 21.42
N SER A 189 -9.15 -8.95 22.06
CA SER A 189 -7.88 -8.20 21.90
C SER A 189 -7.57 -7.79 20.45
N ASN A 190 -8.58 -7.75 19.58
CA ASN A 190 -8.42 -7.27 18.20
C ASN A 190 -8.43 -5.72 18.17
N PRO A 191 -7.41 -5.08 17.59
CA PRO A 191 -7.31 -3.61 17.55
C PRO A 191 -8.53 -2.93 16.94
N ARG A 192 -9.01 -3.42 15.80
CA ARG A 192 -10.15 -2.83 15.07
C ARG A 192 -11.46 -3.01 15.83
N GLN A 193 -11.66 -4.17 16.47
CA GLN A 193 -12.87 -4.40 17.27
C GLN A 193 -12.86 -3.56 18.53
N LEU A 194 -11.72 -3.41 19.20
CA LEU A 194 -11.59 -2.54 20.38
C LEU A 194 -11.94 -1.09 20.03
N ASP A 195 -11.36 -0.54 18.96
CA ASP A 195 -11.64 0.83 18.53
C ASP A 195 -13.13 1.03 18.18
N ARG A 196 -13.73 0.05 17.48
CA ARG A 196 -15.15 0.08 17.13
C ARG A 196 -16.07 0.01 18.35
N LEU A 197 -15.72 -0.78 19.37
CA LEU A 197 -16.47 -0.89 20.62
C LEU A 197 -16.28 0.35 21.50
N ALA A 198 -15.08 0.95 21.50
CA ALA A 198 -14.74 2.14 22.26
C ALA A 198 -15.33 3.43 21.67
N GLY A 199 -15.48 3.52 20.35
CA GLY A 199 -16.02 4.70 19.67
C GLY A 199 -17.36 5.25 20.18
N PRO A 200 -18.37 4.40 20.47
CA PRO A 200 -19.64 4.86 21.03
C PRO A 200 -19.67 4.99 22.57
N LEU A 201 -18.59 4.70 23.29
CA LEU A 201 -18.55 4.64 24.76
C LEU A 201 -18.08 5.94 25.42
#